data_AF-A0A3A8QPL3-F1
#
_entry.id   AF-A0A3A8QPL3-F1
#
_cell.length_a   1.000
_cell.length_b   1.000
_cell.length_c   1.000
_cell.angle_alpha   90.00
_cell.angle_beta   90.00
_cell.angle_gamma   90.00
#
_symmetry.space_group_name_H-M   'P 1'
#
loop_
_entity.id
_entity.type
_entity.pdbx_description
1 polymer ?
#
loop_
_entity_poly.entity_id
_entity_poly.type
_entity_poly.pdbx_seq_one_letter_code
_entity_poly.pdbx_strand_id
1 'polypeptide(L)'
;MAGAIALLGCSGPTYLHGKALKQNEYRGYGESLPERDREVLVRAEGVKDAASVIFLLETLPEGIEMTSHRLQVKDGYAHQLLGKLAFSRGQVDSKQDLIEQVRKVALAARGDAAVGIFLLTPANDYSQAQAVEAVILKLDPRVRAKLRPDEATMRGSASAGVEQR
;
A
#
# COMPACT_ATOMS: atom_id res chain seq x y z
N MET A 1 -15.13 31.31 52.96
CA MET A 1 -14.14 31.69 51.93
C MET A 1 -14.35 30.82 50.72
N ALA A 2 -14.58 31.44 49.56
CA ALA A 2 -14.47 30.81 48.24
C ALA A 2 -13.09 30.14 48.10
N GLY A 3 -12.89 28.99 47.46
CA GLY A 3 -13.57 28.43 46.29
C GLY A 3 -12.63 28.54 45.09
N ALA A 4 -11.95 27.45 44.72
CA ALA A 4 -11.44 27.16 43.38
C ALA A 4 -10.65 25.84 43.40
N ILE A 5 -11.26 24.76 42.89
CA ILE A 5 -10.54 23.56 42.43
C ILE A 5 -10.22 23.80 40.96
N ALA A 6 -8.94 23.97 40.63
CA ALA A 6 -8.48 24.06 39.26
C ALA A 6 -8.38 22.65 38.66
N LEU A 7 -9.42 22.22 37.95
CA LEU A 7 -9.34 21.09 37.02
C LEU A 7 -8.62 21.57 35.75
N LEU A 8 -7.32 21.29 35.66
CA LEU A 8 -6.56 21.40 34.41
C LEU A 8 -7.02 20.29 33.46
N GLY A 9 -8.08 20.59 32.70
CA GLY A 9 -8.47 19.83 31.52
C GLY A 9 -7.60 20.18 30.31
N CYS A 10 -7.59 19.23 29.37
CA CYS A 10 -7.10 19.32 27.99
C CYS A 10 -5.60 19.06 27.75
N SER A 11 -5.18 17.81 27.96
CA SER A 11 -4.30 17.16 26.99
C SER A 11 -5.17 16.43 25.96
N GLY A 12 -5.75 17.20 25.03
CA GLY A 12 -6.27 16.59 23.81
C GLY A 12 -5.10 15.91 23.08
N PRO A 13 -5.29 14.73 22.47
CA PRO A 13 -4.21 14.09 21.72
C PRO A 13 -3.73 15.05 20.63
N THR A 14 -2.51 15.56 20.79
CA THR A 14 -1.84 16.36 19.76
C THR A 14 -1.51 15.41 18.61
N TYR A 15 -2.46 15.24 17.69
CA TYR A 15 -2.19 14.52 16.47
C TYR A 15 -1.19 15.33 15.66
N LEU A 16 0.05 14.83 15.54
CA LEU A 16 1.04 15.38 14.62
C LEU A 16 0.42 15.38 13.23
N HIS A 17 0.06 16.54 12.66
CA HIS A 17 -0.47 16.60 11.30
C HIS A 17 0.70 16.49 10.32
N GLY A 18 0.90 15.30 9.76
CA GLY A 18 1.92 15.07 8.74
C GLY A 18 1.30 15.01 7.36
N LYS A 19 1.62 15.94 6.47
CA LYS A 19 1.32 15.80 5.03
C LYS A 19 2.55 15.29 4.32
N ALA A 20 2.41 14.22 3.53
CA ALA A 20 3.47 13.81 2.62
C ALA A 20 3.79 14.96 1.67
N LEU A 21 5.06 15.35 1.56
CA LEU A 21 5.47 16.36 0.59
C LEU A 21 5.07 15.87 -0.80
N LYS A 22 4.54 16.72 -1.68
CA LYS A 22 4.09 16.31 -3.04
C LYS A 22 5.16 15.51 -3.79
N GLN A 23 6.43 15.89 -3.60
CA GLN A 23 7.58 15.20 -4.18
C GLN A 23 7.66 13.72 -3.75
N ASN A 24 7.12 13.34 -2.59
CA ASN A 24 7.16 12.00 -2.05
C ASN A 24 5.92 11.16 -2.39
N GLU A 25 4.95 11.68 -3.16
CA GLU A 25 3.72 10.95 -3.49
C GLU A 25 4.02 9.60 -4.14
N TYR A 26 4.35 9.54 -5.42
CA TYR A 26 4.80 8.32 -6.08
C TYR A 26 6.11 8.59 -6.80
N ARG A 27 7.03 7.64 -6.73
CA ARG A 27 8.30 7.65 -7.45
C ARG A 27 8.60 6.25 -7.97
N GLY A 28 9.07 6.13 -9.21
CA GLY A 28 9.59 4.84 -9.68
C GLY A 28 10.75 4.34 -8.83
N TYR A 29 10.93 3.03 -8.80
CA TYR A 29 11.97 2.43 -7.98
C TYR A 29 13.32 2.58 -8.66
N GLY A 30 14.35 3.03 -7.93
CA GLY A 30 15.69 3.25 -8.47
C GLY A 30 15.81 4.43 -9.44
N GLU A 31 14.70 4.94 -9.97
CA GLU A 31 14.64 6.03 -10.94
C GLU A 31 13.44 6.95 -10.67
N SER A 32 13.71 8.25 -10.49
CA SER A 32 12.67 9.27 -10.41
C SER A 32 12.46 9.89 -11.79
N LEU A 33 11.26 9.71 -12.37
CA LEU A 33 10.88 10.31 -13.66
C LEU A 33 9.55 11.04 -13.45
N PRO A 34 9.58 12.35 -13.15
CA PRO A 34 8.40 13.11 -12.73
C PRO A 34 7.21 13.01 -13.67
N GLU A 35 7.44 12.98 -14.99
CA GLU A 35 6.40 12.90 -16.00
C GLU A 35 5.68 11.54 -15.94
N ARG A 36 6.42 10.44 -15.97
CA ARG A 36 5.89 9.08 -15.80
C ARG A 36 5.15 8.93 -14.46
N ASP A 37 5.76 9.44 -13.39
CA ASP A 37 5.23 9.30 -12.04
C ASP A 37 3.91 10.07 -11.89
N ARG A 38 3.81 11.27 -12.49
CA ARG A 38 2.56 12.03 -12.57
C ARG A 38 1.48 11.30 -13.37
N GLU A 39 1.83 10.70 -14.50
CA GLU A 39 0.89 9.91 -15.30
C GLU A 39 0.34 8.68 -14.54
N VAL A 40 1.15 8.07 -13.66
CA VAL A 40 0.68 6.99 -12.77
C VAL A 40 -0.37 7.53 -11.80
N LEU A 41 -0.11 8.67 -11.16
CA LEU A 41 -1.03 9.28 -10.19
C LEU A 41 -2.36 9.68 -10.85
N VAL A 42 -2.32 10.31 -12.02
CA VAL A 42 -3.53 10.66 -12.80
C VAL A 42 -4.34 9.41 -13.16
N ARG A 43 -3.68 8.32 -13.59
CA ARG A 43 -4.37 7.06 -13.88
C ARG A 43 -4.99 6.43 -12.63
N ALA A 44 -4.32 6.54 -11.48
CA ALA A 44 -4.82 5.99 -10.22
C ALA A 44 -6.15 6.64 -9.78
N GLU A 45 -6.35 7.93 -10.05
CA GLU A 45 -7.62 8.64 -9.77
C GLU A 45 -8.82 8.02 -10.51
N GLY A 46 -8.58 7.46 -11.71
CA GLY A 46 -9.61 6.80 -12.52
C GLY A 46 -9.88 5.33 -12.15
N VAL A 47 -9.11 4.74 -11.23
CA VAL A 47 -9.27 3.33 -10.85
C VAL A 47 -10.46 3.16 -9.92
N LYS A 48 -11.45 2.38 -10.37
CA LYS A 48 -12.67 2.08 -9.61
C LYS A 48 -12.57 0.83 -8.73
N ASP A 49 -11.84 -0.18 -9.20
CA ASP A 49 -11.63 -1.43 -8.48
C ASP A 49 -10.15 -1.79 -8.51
N ALA A 50 -9.56 -1.95 -7.33
CA ALA A 50 -8.17 -2.35 -7.12
C ALA A 50 -8.06 -3.54 -6.14
N ALA A 51 -9.14 -4.29 -5.90
CA ALA A 51 -9.19 -5.39 -4.94
C ALA A 51 -8.25 -6.56 -5.32
N SER A 52 -7.92 -6.70 -6.61
CA SER A 52 -6.97 -7.67 -7.15
C SER A 52 -5.51 -7.38 -6.75
N VAL A 53 -5.21 -6.19 -6.25
CA VAL A 53 -3.88 -5.85 -5.71
C VAL A 53 -3.76 -6.34 -4.28
N ILE A 54 -2.76 -7.18 -4.03
CA ILE A 54 -2.45 -7.72 -2.71
C ILE A 54 -1.79 -6.62 -1.87
N PHE A 55 -2.29 -6.38 -0.65
CA PHE A 55 -1.64 -5.47 0.29
C PHE A 55 -1.03 -6.29 1.42
N LEU A 56 0.28 -6.14 1.63
CA LEU A 56 1.04 -6.81 2.67
C LEU A 56 1.44 -5.76 3.71
N LEU A 57 0.96 -5.89 4.94
CA LEU A 57 1.33 -4.99 6.03
C LEU A 57 2.67 -5.42 6.62
N GLU A 58 3.70 -4.59 6.46
CA GLU A 58 5.04 -4.76 7.06
C GLU A 58 5.71 -6.12 6.80
N THR A 59 5.19 -6.89 5.85
CA THR A 59 5.63 -8.26 5.56
C THR A 59 6.17 -8.30 4.15
N LEU A 60 7.47 -8.57 4.02
CA LEU A 60 8.09 -8.76 2.70
C LEU A 60 7.69 -10.13 2.13
N PRO A 61 7.25 -10.18 0.85
CA PRO A 61 6.96 -11.46 0.22
C PRO A 61 8.25 -12.27 0.00
N GLU A 62 8.11 -13.59 -0.07
CA GLU A 62 9.20 -14.52 -0.39
C GLU A 62 9.98 -14.04 -1.63
N GLY A 63 11.31 -13.94 -1.53
CA GLY A 63 12.17 -13.47 -2.63
C GLY A 63 12.38 -11.96 -2.71
N ILE A 64 11.76 -11.16 -1.85
CA ILE A 64 12.13 -9.77 -1.59
C ILE A 64 12.87 -9.68 -0.26
N GLU A 65 14.02 -9.02 -0.27
CA GLU A 65 14.83 -8.83 0.93
C GLU A 65 15.27 -7.37 1.10
N MET A 66 15.58 -6.99 2.33
CA MET A 66 16.13 -5.68 2.66
C MET A 66 17.61 -5.85 2.99
N THR A 67 18.47 -5.36 2.11
CA THR A 67 19.93 -5.42 2.27
C THR A 67 20.49 -4.00 2.26
N SER A 68 21.20 -3.62 3.32
CA SER A 68 21.81 -2.28 3.46
C SER A 68 20.82 -1.12 3.20
N HIS A 69 19.63 -1.20 3.80
CA HIS A 69 18.52 -0.23 3.66
C HIS A 69 17.94 -0.12 2.24
N ARG A 70 18.20 -1.08 1.36
CA ARG A 70 17.61 -1.16 0.03
C ARG A 70 16.84 -2.46 -0.12
N LEU A 71 15.65 -2.37 -0.71
CA LEU A 71 14.94 -3.55 -1.15
C LEU A 71 15.62 -4.11 -2.39
N GLN A 72 15.77 -5.42 -2.42
CA GLN A 72 16.36 -6.17 -3.51
C GLN A 72 15.50 -7.40 -3.81
N VAL A 73 15.57 -7.84 -5.05
CA VAL A 73 14.98 -9.09 -5.49
C VAL A 73 16.05 -10.15 -5.38
N LYS A 74 15.78 -11.21 -4.60
CA LYS A 74 16.68 -12.34 -4.46
C LYS A 74 16.78 -13.11 -5.78
N ASP A 75 17.97 -13.63 -6.08
CA ASP A 75 18.20 -14.48 -7.24
C ASP A 75 17.19 -15.64 -7.33
N GLY A 76 16.73 -15.93 -8.54
CA GLY A 76 15.75 -16.97 -8.81
C GLY A 76 14.28 -16.53 -8.67
N TYR A 77 14.02 -15.28 -8.27
CA TYR A 77 12.69 -14.67 -8.29
C TYR A 77 12.57 -13.62 -9.40
N ALA A 78 11.41 -13.58 -10.06
CA ALA A 78 11.12 -12.63 -11.13
C ALA A 78 10.33 -11.40 -10.66
N HIS A 79 10.45 -11.03 -9.37
CA HIS A 79 9.79 -9.83 -8.86
C HIS A 79 10.30 -8.56 -9.56
N GLN A 80 9.47 -7.52 -9.60
CA GLN A 80 9.90 -6.19 -10.00
C GLN A 80 9.52 -5.18 -8.92
N LEU A 81 10.48 -4.33 -8.56
CA LEU A 81 10.24 -3.16 -7.72
C LEU A 81 9.82 -2.02 -8.65
N LEU A 82 8.56 -1.62 -8.60
CA LEU A 82 8.00 -0.67 -9.57
C LEU A 82 8.05 0.76 -9.06
N GLY A 83 7.90 0.96 -7.75
CA GLY A 83 7.96 2.28 -7.18
C GLY A 83 7.76 2.32 -5.68
N LYS A 84 7.84 3.53 -5.15
CA LYS A 84 7.56 3.87 -3.75
C LYS A 84 6.45 4.91 -3.73
N LEU A 85 5.57 4.80 -2.75
CA LEU A 85 4.48 5.73 -2.50
C LEU A 85 4.56 6.23 -1.07
N ALA A 86 4.46 7.54 -0.84
CA ALA A 86 4.15 8.10 0.47
C ALA A 86 2.89 8.96 0.33
N PHE A 87 1.81 8.54 0.97
CA PHE A 87 0.51 9.18 0.83
C PHE A 87 -0.03 9.66 2.17
N SER A 88 -0.58 10.87 2.17
CA SER A 88 -1.33 11.43 3.28
C SER A 88 -2.26 12.55 2.80
N ARG A 89 -3.46 12.61 3.38
CA ARG A 89 -4.37 13.75 3.22
C ARG A 89 -4.11 14.88 4.24
N GLY A 90 -3.16 14.69 5.16
CA GLY A 90 -2.90 15.63 6.26
C GLY A 90 -3.93 15.55 7.39
N GLN A 91 -4.70 14.46 7.43
CA GLN A 91 -5.71 14.17 8.45
C GLN A 91 -5.63 12.67 8.81
N VAL A 92 -6.28 12.28 9.90
CA VAL A 92 -6.43 10.87 10.25
C VAL A 92 -7.48 10.24 9.34
N ASP A 93 -7.12 9.16 8.67
CA ASP A 93 -7.99 8.37 7.80
C ASP A 93 -8.09 6.93 8.31
N SER A 94 -9.08 6.18 7.80
CA SER A 94 -9.12 4.74 8.02
C SER A 94 -7.92 4.08 7.31
N LYS A 95 -7.32 3.05 7.94
CA LYS A 95 -6.27 2.25 7.28
C LYS A 95 -6.78 1.61 5.99
N GLN A 96 -8.07 1.30 5.91
CA GLN A 96 -8.68 0.73 4.72
C GLN A 96 -8.69 1.71 3.54
N ASP A 97 -9.01 2.98 3.77
CA ASP A 97 -8.97 4.04 2.75
C ASP A 97 -7.55 4.22 2.22
N LEU A 98 -6.58 4.22 3.13
CA LEU A 98 -5.16 4.34 2.80
C LEU A 98 -4.68 3.11 1.98
N ILE A 99 -5.11 1.89 2.37
CA ILE A 99 -4.86 0.67 1.58
C ILE A 99 -5.46 0.79 0.19
N GLU A 100 -6.70 1.26 0.09
CA GLU A 100 -7.38 1.43 -1.20
C GLU A 100 -6.61 2.39 -2.11
N GLN A 101 -6.13 3.52 -1.57
CA GLN A 101 -5.30 4.45 -2.33
C GLN A 101 -4.01 3.81 -2.81
N VAL A 102 -3.31 3.07 -1.94
CA VAL A 102 -2.09 2.34 -2.32
C VAL A 102 -2.38 1.34 -3.45
N ARG A 103 -3.49 0.59 -3.35
CA ARG A 103 -3.89 -0.38 -4.37
C ARG A 103 -4.18 0.28 -5.72
N LYS A 104 -4.85 1.44 -5.74
CA LYS A 104 -5.12 2.19 -6.98
C LYS A 104 -3.82 2.62 -7.68
N VAL A 105 -2.88 3.19 -6.92
CA VAL A 105 -1.57 3.59 -7.45
C VAL A 105 -0.77 2.37 -7.92
N ALA A 106 -0.78 1.27 -7.15
CA ALA A 106 -0.12 0.03 -7.52
C ALA A 106 -0.66 -0.52 -8.85
N LEU A 107 -1.98 -0.58 -9.01
CA LEU A 107 -2.59 -1.04 -10.25
C LEU A 107 -2.26 -0.11 -11.44
N ALA A 108 -2.29 1.21 -11.24
CA ALA A 108 -1.92 2.19 -12.27
C ALA A 108 -0.45 2.07 -12.70
N ALA A 109 0.44 1.71 -11.76
CA ALA A 109 1.84 1.38 -12.02
C ALA A 109 2.04 -0.03 -12.62
N ARG A 110 0.96 -0.78 -12.88
CA ARG A 110 0.94 -2.19 -13.34
C ARG A 110 1.47 -3.19 -12.30
N GLY A 111 1.57 -2.79 -11.05
CA GLY A 111 1.83 -3.66 -9.92
C GLY A 111 0.64 -4.53 -9.57
N ASP A 112 0.91 -5.59 -8.81
CA ASP A 112 -0.10 -6.47 -8.26
C ASP A 112 0.05 -6.77 -6.77
N ALA A 113 1.09 -6.22 -6.16
CA ALA A 113 1.17 -6.13 -4.72
C ALA A 113 1.75 -4.80 -4.28
N ALA A 114 1.47 -4.47 -3.02
CA ALA A 114 2.16 -3.40 -2.31
C ALA A 114 2.51 -3.88 -0.90
N VAL A 115 3.73 -3.59 -0.45
CA VAL A 115 4.12 -3.72 0.95
C VAL A 115 4.00 -2.35 1.59
N GLY A 116 3.14 -2.20 2.58
CA GLY A 116 2.85 -0.92 3.21
C GLY A 116 3.18 -0.87 4.70
N ILE A 117 3.45 0.34 5.18
CA ILE A 117 3.68 0.69 6.59
C ILE A 117 2.80 1.91 6.91
N PHE A 118 2.02 1.84 7.98
CA PHE A 118 1.23 2.97 8.43
C PHE A 118 2.03 3.88 9.34
N LEU A 119 1.94 5.18 9.11
CA LEU A 119 2.63 6.19 9.90
C LEU A 119 1.62 7.00 10.71
N LEU A 120 2.08 7.50 11.87
CA LEU A 120 1.29 8.36 12.74
C LEU A 120 -0.05 7.70 13.16
N THR A 121 0.01 6.41 13.51
CA THR A 121 -1.14 5.66 14.06
C THR A 121 -1.44 6.18 15.46
N PRO A 122 -2.69 6.61 15.76
CA PRO A 122 -3.10 6.96 17.11
C PRO A 122 -2.85 5.82 18.11
N ALA A 123 -2.31 6.13 19.30
CA ALA A 123 -2.03 5.12 20.32
C ALA A 123 -3.28 4.38 20.81
N ASN A 124 -4.45 5.01 20.71
CA ASN A 124 -5.74 4.50 21.15
C ASN A 124 -6.59 3.89 20.01
N ASP A 125 -6.18 4.00 18.75
CA ASP A 125 -6.93 3.45 17.62
C ASP A 125 -5.99 2.94 16.51
N TYR A 126 -5.77 1.63 16.50
CA TYR A 126 -4.94 0.94 15.52
C TYR A 126 -5.62 0.74 14.17
N SER A 127 -6.91 1.09 14.01
CA SER A 127 -7.62 1.01 12.73
C SER A 127 -7.42 2.26 11.86
N GLN A 128 -6.81 3.31 12.44
CA GLN A 128 -6.60 4.60 11.79
C GLN A 128 -5.12 4.92 11.62
N ALA A 129 -4.80 5.77 10.66
CA ALA A 129 -3.47 6.33 10.46
C ALA A 129 -3.58 7.64 9.67
N GLN A 130 -2.56 8.50 9.75
CA GLN A 130 -2.56 9.71 8.92
C GLN A 130 -1.84 9.54 7.58
N ALA A 131 -0.95 8.57 7.50
CA ALA A 131 -0.13 8.38 6.31
C ALA A 131 0.20 6.89 6.13
N VAL A 132 0.50 6.55 4.88
CA VAL A 132 1.01 5.23 4.51
C VAL A 132 2.22 5.41 3.60
N GLU A 133 3.28 4.66 3.89
CA GLU A 133 4.38 4.44 2.96
C GLU A 133 4.25 3.05 2.37
N ALA A 134 4.45 2.91 1.07
CA ALA A 134 4.33 1.63 0.40
C ALA A 134 5.37 1.46 -0.70
N VAL A 135 5.78 0.20 -0.91
CA VAL A 135 6.58 -0.22 -2.06
C VAL A 135 5.68 -1.02 -2.99
N ILE A 136 5.64 -0.61 -4.25
CA ILE A 136 4.80 -1.20 -5.29
C ILE A 136 5.60 -2.27 -6.01
N LEU A 137 4.98 -3.44 -6.15
CA LEU A 137 5.62 -4.65 -6.66
C LEU A 137 4.84 -5.24 -7.83
N LYS A 138 5.58 -5.84 -8.76
CA LYS A 138 5.08 -6.94 -9.58
C LYS A 138 5.62 -8.24 -8.99
N LEU A 139 4.75 -9.11 -8.49
CA LEU A 139 5.18 -10.36 -7.89
C LEU A 139 5.58 -11.41 -8.93
N ASP A 140 6.56 -12.23 -8.57
CA ASP A 140 6.79 -13.53 -9.20
C ASP A 140 5.48 -14.32 -9.20
N PRO A 141 5.04 -14.89 -10.34
CA PRO A 141 3.77 -15.60 -10.44
C PRO A 141 3.59 -16.72 -9.40
N ARG A 142 4.68 -17.41 -9.02
CA ARG A 142 4.64 -18.49 -8.03
C ARG A 142 4.30 -17.96 -6.65
N VAL A 143 4.89 -16.82 -6.27
CA VAL A 143 4.62 -16.17 -4.98
C VAL A 143 3.23 -15.57 -4.98
N ARG A 144 2.81 -14.95 -6.09
CA ARG A 144 1.43 -14.43 -6.24
C ARG A 144 0.39 -15.53 -6.02
N ALA A 145 0.55 -16.69 -6.67
CA ALA A 145 -0.39 -17.80 -6.55
C ALA A 145 -0.50 -18.32 -5.10
N LYS A 146 0.60 -18.34 -4.33
CA LYS A 146 0.58 -18.70 -2.90
C LYS A 146 -0.22 -17.70 -2.06
N LEU A 147 -0.15 -16.41 -2.39
CA LEU A 147 -0.83 -15.33 -1.66
C LEU A 147 -2.30 -15.14 -2.09
N ARG A 148 -2.68 -15.62 -3.28
CA ARG A 148 -4.03 -15.61 -3.85
C ARG A 148 -4.38 -16.99 -4.45
N PRO A 149 -4.57 -18.03 -3.62
CA PRO A 149 -4.86 -19.38 -4.11
C PRO A 149 -6.23 -19.48 -4.81
N ASP A 150 -7.16 -18.60 -4.46
CA ASP A 150 -8.47 -18.43 -5.06
C ASP A 150 -8.41 -18.00 -6.53
N GLU A 151 -7.50 -17.08 -6.90
CA GLU A 151 -7.28 -16.66 -8.29
C GLU A 151 -6.71 -17.78 -9.17
N ALA A 152 -5.90 -18.67 -8.59
CA ALA A 152 -5.31 -19.81 -9.30
C ALA A 152 -6.36 -20.88 -9.65
N THR A 153 -7.33 -21.08 -8.75
CA THR A 153 -8.40 -22.08 -8.92
C THR A 153 -9.35 -21.69 -10.06
N MET A 154 -9.67 -20.39 -10.22
CA MET A 154 -10.58 -19.92 -11.28
C MET A 154 -10.06 -20.15 -12.71
N ARG A 155 -8.73 -20.22 -12.91
CA ARG A 155 -8.16 -20.58 -14.23
C ARG A 155 -8.21 -22.09 -14.52
N GLY A 156 -8.28 -22.93 -13.49
CA GLY A 156 -8.35 -24.39 -13.63
C GLY A 156 -9.76 -24.93 -13.86
N SER A 157 -10.80 -24.14 -13.56
CA SER A 157 -12.20 -24.56 -13.70
C SER A 157 -12.83 -24.30 -15.08
N ALA A 158 -12.08 -23.75 -16.04
CA ALA A 158 -12.59 -23.43 -17.37
C ALA A 158 -12.50 -24.59 -18.39
N SER A 159 -12.13 -25.82 -17.98
CA SER A 159 -11.98 -26.97 -18.89
C SER A 159 -12.67 -28.26 -18.43
N ALA A 160 -13.89 -28.16 -17.88
CA ALA A 160 -14.73 -29.34 -17.67
C ALA A 160 -16.21 -28.95 -17.76
N GLY A 161 -16.73 -28.87 -18.99
CA GLY A 161 -18.16 -28.65 -19.20
C GLY A 161 -18.55 -28.70 -20.67
N VAL A 162 -19.32 -29.74 -20.99
CA VAL A 162 -20.11 -29.96 -22.21
C VAL A 162 -19.42 -30.75 -23.34
N GLU A 163 -19.53 -32.08 -23.24
CA GLU A 163 -19.96 -32.87 -24.38
C GLU A 163 -21.12 -33.76 -23.91
N GLN A 164 -22.36 -33.32 -24.18
CA GLN A 164 -23.52 -34.21 -24.27
C GLN A 164 -23.72 -34.52 -25.75
N ARG A 165 -23.50 -35.78 -26.13
CA ARG A 165 -24.34 -36.54 -27.07
C ARG A 165 -23.97 -38.01 -27.05
#